data_AF-A0A523DNL4-F1
#
_entry.id   AF-A0A523DNL4-F1
#
_cell.length_a   1.000
_cell.length_b   1.000
_cell.length_c   1.000
_cell.angle_alpha   90.00
_cell.angle_beta   90.00
_cell.angle_gamma   90.00
#
_symmetry.space_group_name_H-M   'P 1'
#
loop_
_entity.id
_entity.type
_entity.pdbx_description
1 polymer ?
#
loop_
_entity_poly.entity_id
_entity_poly.type
_entity_poly.pdbx_seq_one_letter_code
_entity_poly.pdbx_strand_id
1 'polypeptide(L)'
;MGLFLPCRMRHGQQRGGPCPPGRIATGRTPCPTIRGILTCLTAVLAISISPALAEDLRPLAVTVDDLPLAGGSLHTNPEEREKITSDLLDVLARHRIQAVGLVIWGNVRSKMDRRILQMWLDAGHELGNHSATHPSYTTTSSEDYIADVEAGREGLAEFLSRRGATVRYFRFPMLREGETRAKLTAMRTYLEASGQRNLHVTIDDQDWSFERPWVESRLAGDSAAMDRLGLEYLESLHLSVRHHEHTGDRLAGRVTPQILLLHANEVGAANWDALFAWLAETGHHFVPAEAILADPIFATPPAYVGTHGPGYWDRLLAVRRGAKARAAAHDLLQEQTAAWNRGDLPAFCSVYAEDATFVSPSGLTHGREQVLARYRKRYPDQTAMGQLSLEILEIRQATGMEVSMLGDARPSRVHGLTITARWTLTYPDREAATGLTLLVLRPGPRGWRIVQDASM
;
A
#
# COMPACT_ATOMS: atom_id res chain seq x y z
N MET A 1 -20.19 -29.42 40.00
CA MET A 1 -19.88 -30.84 39.70
C MET A 1 -18.64 -30.83 38.82
N GLY A 2 -17.41 -30.98 39.32
CA GLY A 2 -16.89 -32.15 40.03
C GLY A 2 -16.84 -33.31 39.02
N LEU A 3 -15.69 -33.90 38.64
CA LEU A 3 -14.61 -34.36 39.50
C LEU A 3 -13.24 -34.48 38.78
N PHE A 4 -12.20 -34.11 39.53
CA PHE A 4 -10.83 -34.63 39.51
C PHE A 4 -10.76 -36.15 39.70
N LEU A 5 -9.71 -36.84 39.19
CA LEU A 5 -8.99 -37.87 39.95
C LEU A 5 -7.58 -38.23 39.34
N PRO A 6 -6.60 -38.71 40.16
CA PRO A 6 -5.13 -38.67 39.90
C PRO A 6 -4.40 -40.04 40.04
N CYS A 7 -3.06 -40.10 39.83
CA CYS A 7 -2.06 -41.00 40.50
C CYS A 7 -0.65 -40.80 39.90
N ARG A 8 0.40 -40.30 40.57
CA ARG A 8 1.33 -40.83 41.62
C ARG A 8 2.28 -42.00 41.25
N MET A 9 3.56 -41.62 41.10
CA MET A 9 4.83 -42.15 41.64
C MET A 9 5.18 -43.66 41.67
N ARG A 10 6.44 -43.97 41.30
CA ARG A 10 7.32 -44.95 42.00
C ARG A 10 8.81 -44.57 41.92
N HIS A 11 9.49 -44.78 43.06
CA HIS A 11 10.93 -44.66 43.34
C HIS A 11 11.61 -46.04 43.41
N GLY A 12 12.95 -46.07 43.33
CA GLY A 12 13.86 -47.14 43.81
C GLY A 12 14.98 -47.40 42.77
N GLN A 13 16.25 -46.99 42.90
CA GLN A 13 17.31 -47.09 43.92
C GLN A 13 18.12 -48.42 43.91
N GLN A 14 19.46 -48.26 43.94
CA GLN A 14 20.57 -49.17 44.34
C GLN A 14 21.43 -49.79 43.23
N ARG A 15 22.74 -50.05 43.36
CA ARG A 15 23.91 -49.63 44.19
C ARG A 15 25.13 -50.38 43.58
N GLY A 16 26.36 -49.87 43.74
CA GLY A 16 27.59 -50.68 43.64
C GLY A 16 28.85 -49.93 43.19
N GLY A 17 29.79 -49.68 44.12
CA GLY A 17 31.19 -49.24 43.86
C GLY A 17 32.12 -50.42 43.48
N PRO A 18 33.47 -50.34 43.60
CA PRO A 18 34.30 -49.38 44.36
C PRO A 18 35.56 -48.81 43.65
N CYS A 19 36.24 -47.88 44.38
CA CYS A 19 37.56 -47.21 44.21
C CYS A 19 38.78 -48.18 44.02
N PRO A 20 40.07 -47.76 43.81
CA PRO A 20 40.79 -46.56 44.32
C PRO A 20 41.91 -46.01 43.34
N PRO A 21 43.07 -45.44 43.77
CA PRO A 21 43.28 -44.05 44.22
C PRO A 21 44.39 -43.30 43.42
N GLY A 22 44.48 -41.98 43.64
CA GLY A 22 45.56 -41.13 43.09
C GLY A 22 46.91 -41.26 43.80
N ARG A 23 47.97 -40.80 43.13
CA ARG A 23 49.25 -40.39 43.74
C ARG A 23 49.84 -39.19 43.01
N ILE A 24 50.28 -38.25 43.83
CA ILE A 24 51.03 -37.03 43.54
C ILE A 24 52.50 -37.38 43.32
N ALA A 25 53.16 -36.74 42.37
CA ALA A 25 54.62 -36.68 42.30
C ALA A 25 55.08 -35.24 42.00
N THR A 26 55.85 -34.73 42.95
CA THR A 26 56.54 -33.45 42.98
C THR A 26 57.81 -33.49 42.14
N GLY A 27 58.06 -32.44 41.33
CA GLY A 27 59.34 -32.20 40.66
C GLY A 27 59.71 -30.72 40.76
N ARG A 28 60.77 -30.43 41.54
CA ARG A 28 61.44 -29.12 41.64
C ARG A 28 62.49 -28.97 40.53
N THR A 29 62.77 -27.73 40.12
CA THR A 29 64.08 -27.07 39.81
C THR A 29 63.92 -26.00 38.70
N PRO A 30 64.81 -24.99 38.54
CA PRO A 30 64.50 -23.60 38.91
C PRO A 30 64.59 -22.59 37.73
N CYS A 31 64.18 -21.36 38.07
CA CYS A 31 64.31 -20.06 37.36
C CYS A 31 65.29 -19.96 36.18
N PRO A 32 64.92 -19.24 35.11
CA PRO A 32 65.30 -17.82 35.08
C PRO A 32 64.21 -16.85 34.60
N THR A 33 64.16 -15.72 35.31
CA THR A 33 63.73 -14.37 34.88
C THR A 33 63.16 -14.18 33.48
N ILE A 34 61.86 -13.91 33.36
CA ILE A 34 61.26 -13.08 32.30
C ILE A 34 60.11 -12.25 32.91
N ARG A 35 60.17 -10.93 32.67
CA ARG A 35 59.11 -9.93 32.92
C ARG A 35 57.74 -10.44 32.47
N GLY A 36 56.79 -10.55 33.40
CA GLY A 36 55.39 -10.88 33.12
C GLY A 36 54.47 -9.75 33.57
N ILE A 37 53.82 -9.13 32.60
CA ILE A 37 52.82 -8.07 32.72
C ILE A 37 51.64 -8.54 33.58
N LEU A 38 51.21 -7.70 34.52
CA LEU A 38 50.04 -7.92 35.35
C LEU A 38 48.77 -7.72 34.51
N THR A 39 48.23 -8.80 33.94
CA THR A 39 46.92 -8.78 33.29
C THR A 39 45.84 -9.11 34.32
N CYS A 40 45.22 -8.07 34.88
CA CYS A 40 43.98 -8.20 35.66
C CYS A 40 42.89 -8.78 34.74
N LEU A 41 42.53 -10.05 34.92
CA LEU A 41 41.32 -10.63 34.36
C LEU A 41 40.11 -10.11 35.16
N THR A 42 39.56 -8.97 34.76
CA THR A 42 38.16 -8.64 35.08
C THR A 42 37.27 -9.48 34.18
N ALA A 43 36.69 -10.54 34.75
CA ALA A 43 35.62 -11.29 34.11
C ALA A 43 34.39 -10.38 33.98
N VAL A 44 34.25 -9.71 32.84
CA VAL A 44 32.99 -9.08 32.43
C VAL A 44 32.04 -10.22 32.11
N LEU A 45 31.13 -10.50 33.05
CA LEU A 45 29.99 -11.37 32.79
C LEU A 45 29.11 -10.64 31.78
N ALA A 46 29.35 -10.90 30.49
CA ALA A 46 28.48 -10.44 29.42
C ALA A 46 27.13 -11.13 29.62
N ILE A 47 26.19 -10.43 30.26
CA ILE A 47 24.79 -10.78 30.22
C ILE A 47 24.40 -10.59 28.76
N SER A 48 24.48 -11.67 27.98
CA SER A 48 23.86 -11.74 26.67
C SER A 48 22.37 -11.61 26.89
N ILE A 49 21.86 -10.39 26.75
CA ILE A 49 20.43 -10.14 26.59
C ILE A 49 20.09 -10.79 25.26
N SER A 50 19.56 -12.01 25.32
CA SER A 50 18.94 -12.64 24.14
C SER A 50 17.91 -11.66 23.56
N PRO A 51 17.93 -11.35 22.26
CA PRO A 51 16.97 -10.41 21.65
C PRO A 51 15.59 -11.06 21.46
N ALA A 52 15.25 -12.06 22.28
CA ALA A 52 14.10 -12.93 22.09
C ALA A 52 12.80 -12.39 22.72
N LEU A 53 12.74 -11.09 23.05
CA LEU A 53 11.56 -10.42 23.59
C LEU A 53 11.41 -8.97 23.07
N ALA A 54 11.92 -8.67 21.87
CA ALA A 54 11.30 -7.62 21.07
C ALA A 54 10.16 -8.29 20.33
N GLU A 55 8.97 -8.33 20.94
CA GLU A 55 7.77 -8.63 20.16
C GLU A 55 7.73 -7.68 18.96
N ASP A 56 7.30 -8.20 17.80
CA ASP A 56 7.28 -7.55 16.48
C ASP A 56 6.38 -6.29 16.48
N LEU A 57 6.78 -5.23 17.18
CA LEU A 57 6.07 -3.96 17.20
C LEU A 57 6.04 -3.38 15.79
N ARG A 58 4.84 -3.01 15.32
CA ARG A 58 4.62 -2.49 13.98
C ARG A 58 5.15 -1.05 13.89
N PRO A 59 6.09 -0.76 12.98
CA PRO A 59 6.54 0.60 12.73
C PRO A 59 5.43 1.47 12.16
N LEU A 60 5.20 2.64 12.75
CA LEU A 60 4.19 3.60 12.33
C LEU A 60 4.75 5.01 12.25
N ALA A 61 4.69 5.64 11.08
CA ALA A 61 4.88 7.09 10.95
C ALA A 61 3.54 7.81 10.99
N VAL A 62 3.47 8.91 11.74
CA VAL A 62 2.31 9.80 11.78
C VAL A 62 2.56 10.95 10.81
N THR A 63 1.58 11.21 9.95
CA THR A 63 1.62 12.30 8.98
C THR A 63 0.35 13.12 9.07
N VAL A 64 0.48 14.43 8.93
CA VAL A 64 -0.61 15.37 9.18
C VAL A 64 -0.76 16.30 7.99
N ASP A 65 -1.85 16.15 7.25
CA ASP A 65 -2.14 16.92 6.04
C ASP A 65 -2.85 18.25 6.36
N ASP A 66 -2.92 19.09 5.33
CA ASP A 66 -3.61 20.38 5.30
C ASP A 66 -3.09 21.45 6.29
N LEU A 67 -1.80 21.44 6.62
CA LEU A 67 -1.21 22.53 7.38
C LEU A 67 -1.33 23.87 6.62
N PRO A 68 -1.53 25.01 7.33
CA PRO A 68 -1.44 25.17 8.80
C PRO A 68 -2.57 24.58 9.64
N LEU A 69 -3.78 24.42 9.07
CA LEU A 69 -4.91 23.79 9.73
C LEU A 69 -5.94 23.37 8.67
N ALA A 70 -6.42 22.14 8.77
CA ALA A 70 -7.48 21.61 7.93
C ALA A 70 -8.80 22.35 8.19
N GLY A 71 -9.68 22.40 7.18
CA GLY A 71 -10.98 23.04 7.32
C GLY A 71 -10.92 24.53 7.64
N GLY A 72 -9.92 25.27 7.15
CA GLY A 72 -9.66 26.68 7.52
C GLY A 72 -10.83 27.67 7.41
N SER A 73 -11.91 27.35 6.69
CA SER A 73 -13.16 28.12 6.72
C SER A 73 -13.96 27.98 8.02
N LEU A 74 -13.74 26.90 8.77
CA LEU A 74 -14.37 26.61 10.07
C LEU A 74 -13.68 27.39 11.20
N HIS A 75 -12.35 27.51 11.16
CA HIS A 75 -11.56 28.22 12.17
C HIS A 75 -11.02 29.53 11.61
N THR A 76 -11.83 30.59 11.65
CA THR A 76 -11.42 31.92 11.18
C THR A 76 -10.63 32.71 12.23
N ASN A 77 -10.73 32.33 13.51
CA ASN A 77 -10.04 33.01 14.61
C ASN A 77 -8.56 32.55 14.71
N PRO A 78 -7.56 33.44 14.58
CA PRO A 78 -6.16 33.08 14.75
C PRO A 78 -5.81 32.42 16.08
N GLU A 79 -6.41 32.86 17.20
CA GLU A 79 -6.14 32.31 18.54
C GLU A 79 -6.67 30.89 18.69
N GLU A 80 -7.83 30.60 18.10
CA GLU A 80 -8.40 29.25 18.05
C GLU A 80 -7.48 28.29 17.30
N ARG A 81 -6.94 28.72 16.16
CA ARG A 81 -6.03 27.92 15.33
C ARG A 81 -4.70 27.66 16.04
N GLU A 82 -4.17 28.66 16.74
CA GLU A 82 -2.98 28.50 17.59
C GLU A 82 -3.24 27.50 18.72
N LYS A 83 -4.41 27.60 19.38
CA LYS A 83 -4.80 26.66 20.43
C LYS A 83 -4.92 25.23 19.92
N ILE A 84 -5.64 25.00 18.83
CA ILE A 84 -5.78 23.66 18.23
C ILE A 84 -4.40 23.09 17.89
N THR A 85 -3.54 23.89 17.28
CA THR A 85 -2.16 23.48 16.98
C THR A 85 -1.39 23.12 18.25
N SER A 86 -1.47 23.94 19.30
CA SER A 86 -0.81 23.65 20.58
C SER A 86 -1.28 22.33 21.18
N ASP A 87 -2.58 22.08 21.20
CA ASP A 87 -3.17 20.86 21.74
C ASP A 87 -2.70 19.62 20.95
N LEU A 88 -2.67 19.69 19.61
CA LEU A 88 -2.15 18.62 18.75
C LEU A 88 -0.67 18.32 19.06
N LEU A 89 0.17 19.35 19.14
CA LEU A 89 1.61 19.22 19.41
C LEU A 89 1.88 18.66 20.82
N ASP A 90 1.09 19.06 21.82
CA ASP A 90 1.19 18.53 23.17
C ASP A 90 0.90 17.02 23.22
N VAL A 91 -0.09 16.56 22.45
CA VAL A 91 -0.38 15.12 22.29
C VAL A 91 0.80 14.41 21.63
N LEU A 92 1.31 14.91 20.51
CA LEU A 92 2.45 14.31 19.81
C LEU A 92 3.68 14.21 20.73
N ALA A 93 3.93 15.24 21.54
CA ALA A 93 5.02 15.26 22.51
C ALA A 93 4.86 14.21 23.61
N ARG A 94 3.64 14.04 24.18
CA ARG A 94 3.35 13.02 25.20
C ARG A 94 3.65 11.61 24.71
N HIS A 95 3.32 11.33 23.45
CA HIS A 95 3.55 10.03 22.81
C HIS A 95 4.94 9.90 22.15
N ARG A 96 5.78 10.93 22.25
CA ARG A 96 7.14 10.99 21.64
C ARG A 96 7.12 10.76 20.13
N ILE A 97 6.12 11.31 19.45
CA ILE A 97 5.93 11.14 18.02
C ILE A 97 6.65 12.24 17.26
N GLN A 98 7.50 11.86 16.31
CA GLN A 98 8.04 12.78 15.31
C GLN A 98 7.19 12.66 14.03
N ALA A 99 6.29 13.62 13.83
CA ALA A 99 5.40 13.65 12.66
C ALA A 99 6.01 14.41 11.47
N VAL A 100 5.42 14.21 10.28
CA VAL A 100 5.60 15.08 9.12
C VAL A 100 4.29 15.82 8.84
N GLY A 101 4.32 17.15 8.87
CA GLY A 101 3.20 18.02 8.55
C GLY A 101 3.25 18.50 7.10
N LEU A 102 2.21 18.25 6.30
CA LEU A 102 2.17 18.57 4.88
C LEU A 102 1.45 19.91 4.67
N VAL A 103 2.16 20.88 4.10
CA VAL A 103 1.74 22.28 4.04
C VAL A 103 1.12 22.63 2.70
N ILE A 104 -0.12 23.14 2.72
CA ILE A 104 -0.72 23.83 1.59
C ILE A 104 -0.24 25.28 1.64
N TRP A 105 0.74 25.64 0.81
CA TRP A 105 1.41 26.92 0.95
C TRP A 105 0.47 28.13 0.80
N GLY A 106 -0.53 28.03 -0.08
CA GLY A 106 -1.54 29.08 -0.29
C GLY A 106 -2.42 29.36 0.93
N ASN A 107 -2.41 28.49 1.94
CA ASN A 107 -3.08 28.71 3.22
C ASN A 107 -2.18 29.46 4.23
N VAL A 108 -0.89 29.68 3.93
CA VAL A 108 0.06 30.41 4.77
C VAL A 108 0.03 31.91 4.45
N ARG A 109 -1.00 32.62 4.93
CA ARG A 109 -1.27 34.01 4.51
C ARG A 109 -0.89 35.05 5.56
N SER A 110 -0.95 34.69 6.83
CA SER A 110 -0.83 35.58 7.97
C SER A 110 0.42 35.30 8.81
N LYS A 111 0.72 36.21 9.73
CA LYS A 111 1.76 35.99 10.75
C LYS A 111 1.44 34.78 11.62
N MET A 112 0.16 34.54 11.92
CA MET A 112 -0.27 33.39 12.71
C MET A 112 -0.02 32.07 11.98
N ASP A 113 -0.29 32.01 10.67
CA ASP A 113 -0.01 30.81 9.88
C ASP A 113 1.47 30.41 9.91
N ARG A 114 2.34 31.42 9.75
CA ARG A 114 3.79 31.22 9.86
C ARG A 114 4.21 30.84 11.28
N ARG A 115 3.52 31.36 12.31
CA ARG A 115 3.74 30.99 13.70
C ARG A 115 3.35 29.52 13.95
N ILE A 116 2.23 29.06 13.43
CA ILE A 116 1.81 27.66 13.49
C ILE A 116 2.89 26.75 12.89
N LEU A 117 3.36 27.03 11.66
CA LEU A 117 4.44 26.25 11.07
C LEU A 117 5.73 26.29 11.92
N GLN A 118 6.01 27.43 12.56
CA GLN A 118 7.13 27.55 13.48
C GLN A 118 6.97 26.67 14.73
N MET A 119 5.75 26.55 15.27
CA MET A 119 5.46 25.67 16.41
C MET A 119 5.74 24.20 16.07
N TRP A 120 5.34 23.74 14.87
CA TRP A 120 5.66 22.37 14.41
C TRP A 120 7.17 22.12 14.38
N LEU A 121 7.94 23.07 13.83
CA LEU A 121 9.41 22.95 13.79
C LEU A 121 10.05 23.06 15.18
N ASP A 122 9.50 23.87 16.09
CA ASP A 122 9.97 24.00 17.47
C ASP A 122 9.73 22.71 18.28
N ALA A 123 8.64 22.01 17.98
CA ALA A 123 8.31 20.70 18.55
C ALA A 123 9.13 19.53 17.95
N GLY A 124 10.02 19.80 16.98
CA GLY A 124 10.89 18.80 16.38
C GLY A 124 10.25 17.99 15.24
N HIS A 125 9.12 18.44 14.69
CA HIS A 125 8.50 17.81 13.53
C HIS A 125 9.08 18.35 12.22
N GLU A 126 8.86 17.61 11.13
CA GLU A 126 9.26 18.02 9.78
C GLU A 126 8.08 18.58 9.00
N LEU A 127 8.35 19.50 8.06
CA LEU A 127 7.34 20.03 7.16
C LEU A 127 7.59 19.56 5.73
N GLY A 128 6.56 19.05 5.07
CA GLY A 128 6.56 18.64 3.67
C GLY A 128 5.61 19.47 2.80
N ASN A 129 5.72 19.31 1.50
CA ASN A 129 4.95 20.04 0.51
C ASN A 129 3.61 19.35 0.23
N HIS A 130 2.52 20.13 0.27
CA HIS A 130 1.18 19.68 -0.12
C HIS A 130 0.60 20.53 -1.25
N SER A 131 1.47 21.02 -2.14
CA SER A 131 1.19 21.97 -3.23
C SER A 131 0.83 23.38 -2.75
N ALA A 132 0.63 24.30 -3.69
CA ALA A 132 0.26 25.67 -3.35
C ALA A 132 -1.25 25.80 -3.11
N THR A 133 -2.08 25.19 -3.95
CA THR A 133 -3.53 25.41 -3.95
C THR A 133 -4.35 24.15 -3.71
N HIS A 134 -3.69 23.01 -3.43
CA HIS A 134 -4.32 21.72 -3.22
C HIS A 134 -5.17 21.23 -4.43
N PRO A 135 -4.69 21.33 -5.69
CA PRO A 135 -5.49 20.98 -6.86
C PRO A 135 -5.59 19.46 -7.06
N SER A 136 -6.65 19.02 -7.75
CA SER A 136 -6.79 17.64 -8.19
C SER A 136 -5.95 17.37 -9.43
N TYR A 137 -4.92 16.51 -9.32
CA TYR A 137 -4.07 16.22 -10.48
C TYR A 137 -4.84 15.56 -11.65
N THR A 138 -5.90 14.80 -11.33
CA THR A 138 -6.78 14.19 -12.33
C THR A 138 -7.37 15.21 -13.31
N THR A 139 -7.67 16.42 -12.82
CA THR A 139 -8.39 17.45 -13.58
C THR A 139 -7.49 18.61 -14.01
N THR A 140 -6.23 18.60 -13.60
CA THR A 140 -5.23 19.62 -13.93
C THR A 140 -4.24 19.07 -14.96
N SER A 141 -3.70 19.93 -15.83
CA SER A 141 -2.63 19.53 -16.75
C SER A 141 -1.35 19.19 -15.97
N SER A 142 -0.41 18.46 -16.58
CA SER A 142 0.88 18.19 -15.91
C SER A 142 1.70 19.45 -15.69
N GLU A 143 1.66 20.37 -16.64
CA GLU A 143 2.37 21.64 -16.56
C GLU A 143 1.84 22.49 -15.40
N ASP A 144 0.53 22.74 -15.36
CA ASP A 144 -0.09 23.58 -14.33
C ASP A 144 0.03 22.94 -12.94
N TYR A 145 -0.13 21.61 -12.86
CA TYR A 145 -0.02 20.90 -11.58
C TYR A 145 1.40 20.93 -11.04
N ILE A 146 2.42 20.68 -11.87
CA ILE A 146 3.82 20.77 -11.46
C ILE A 146 4.17 22.20 -11.06
N ALA A 147 3.69 23.22 -11.79
CA ALA A 147 3.90 24.62 -11.43
C ALA A 147 3.28 24.97 -10.05
N ASP A 148 2.09 24.46 -9.75
CA ASP A 148 1.45 24.64 -8.43
C ASP A 148 2.23 23.93 -7.31
N VAL A 149 2.67 22.69 -7.56
CA VAL A 149 3.51 21.94 -6.61
C VAL A 149 4.83 22.65 -6.36
N GLU A 150 5.44 23.21 -7.40
CA GLU A 150 6.69 23.96 -7.32
C GLU A 150 6.52 25.27 -6.55
N ALA A 151 5.44 26.03 -6.80
CA ALA A 151 5.14 27.24 -6.03
C ALA A 151 4.97 26.94 -4.53
N GLY A 152 4.35 25.79 -4.20
CA GLY A 152 4.27 25.31 -2.82
C GLY A 152 5.63 24.95 -2.23
N ARG A 153 6.46 24.25 -3.02
CA ARG A 153 7.83 23.85 -2.65
C ARG A 153 8.73 25.06 -2.38
N GLU A 154 8.73 26.05 -3.26
CA GLU A 154 9.57 27.24 -3.18
C GLU A 154 9.25 28.07 -1.94
N GLY A 155 7.96 28.32 -1.70
CA GLY A 155 7.51 29.05 -0.52
C GLY A 155 7.89 28.34 0.78
N LEU A 156 7.69 27.03 0.85
CA LEU A 156 8.10 26.23 2.00
C LEU A 156 9.63 26.18 2.15
N ALA A 157 10.38 26.07 1.06
CA ALA A 157 11.85 26.07 1.09
C ALA A 157 12.41 27.40 1.60
N GLU A 158 11.84 28.54 1.18
CA GLU A 158 12.21 29.86 1.72
C GLU A 158 11.99 29.91 3.23
N PHE A 159 10.84 29.41 3.71
CA PHE A 159 10.53 29.35 5.13
C PHE A 159 11.51 28.48 5.92
N LEU A 160 11.83 27.28 5.40
CA LEU A 160 12.73 26.31 6.03
C LEU A 160 14.21 26.71 5.98
N SER A 161 14.62 27.54 5.00
CA SER A 161 16.01 27.96 4.82
C SER A 161 16.62 28.58 6.08
N ARG A 162 15.80 29.25 6.90
CA ARG A 162 16.20 29.86 8.18
C ARG A 162 16.71 28.85 9.21
N ARG A 163 16.37 27.56 9.04
CA ARG A 163 16.80 26.44 9.88
C ARG A 163 17.77 25.48 9.17
N GLY A 164 18.17 25.80 7.93
CA GLY A 164 18.99 24.89 7.12
C GLY A 164 18.27 23.58 6.75
N ALA A 165 16.94 23.55 6.82
CA ALA A 165 16.14 22.39 6.43
C ALA A 165 15.74 22.45 4.95
N THR A 166 15.52 21.28 4.35
CA THR A 166 15.11 21.12 2.95
C THR A 166 13.75 20.43 2.87
N VAL A 167 12.98 20.72 1.83
CA VAL A 167 11.69 20.07 1.57
C VAL A 167 11.92 18.65 1.03
N ARG A 168 11.90 17.63 1.89
CA ARG A 168 12.17 16.23 1.51
C ARG A 168 10.94 15.46 1.07
N TYR A 169 9.76 15.86 1.50
CA TYR A 169 8.52 15.09 1.29
C TYR A 169 7.47 15.89 0.53
N PHE A 170 6.72 15.18 -0.31
CA PHE A 170 5.54 15.68 -1.00
C PHE A 170 4.41 14.68 -0.84
N ARG A 171 3.17 15.16 -0.72
CA ARG A 171 1.97 14.32 -0.83
C ARG A 171 1.01 14.92 -1.86
N PHE A 172 0.48 14.07 -2.72
CA PHE A 172 -0.54 14.45 -3.71
C PHE A 172 -1.86 14.80 -2.99
N PRO A 173 -2.43 15.99 -3.22
CA PRO A 173 -3.82 16.30 -2.85
C PRO A 173 -4.80 15.19 -3.24
N MET A 174 -5.65 14.79 -2.30
CA MET A 174 -6.60 13.67 -2.41
C MET A 174 -5.96 12.36 -2.88
N LEU A 175 -4.64 12.21 -2.66
CA LEU A 175 -3.81 11.08 -3.11
C LEU A 175 -3.91 10.82 -4.64
N ARG A 176 -4.25 11.82 -5.46
CA ARG A 176 -4.43 11.64 -6.91
C ARG A 176 -3.10 11.76 -7.66
N GLU A 177 -2.49 10.64 -8.03
CA GLU A 177 -1.22 10.63 -8.79
C GLU A 177 -1.39 10.73 -10.31
N GLY A 178 -2.62 10.95 -10.79
CA GLY A 178 -2.95 11.12 -12.20
C GLY A 178 -3.62 9.91 -12.84
N GLU A 179 -4.45 10.19 -13.84
CA GLU A 179 -5.30 9.22 -14.53
C GLU A 179 -4.63 8.60 -15.77
N THR A 180 -3.45 9.07 -16.14
CA THR A 180 -2.68 8.56 -17.28
C THR A 180 -1.26 8.19 -16.88
N ARG A 181 -0.65 7.29 -17.66
CA ARG A 181 0.75 6.91 -17.44
C ARG A 181 1.68 8.11 -17.62
N ALA A 182 1.38 8.98 -18.58
CA ALA A 182 2.14 10.19 -18.85
C ALA A 182 2.14 11.14 -17.63
N LYS A 183 0.97 11.38 -17.02
CA LYS A 183 0.87 12.19 -15.80
C LYS A 183 1.66 11.59 -14.64
N LEU A 184 1.49 10.30 -14.37
CA LEU A 184 2.24 9.67 -13.28
C LEU A 184 3.75 9.79 -13.49
N THR A 185 4.23 9.53 -14.72
CA THR A 185 5.64 9.68 -15.06
C THR A 185 6.12 11.11 -14.88
N ALA A 186 5.37 12.11 -15.38
CA ALA A 186 5.73 13.52 -15.28
C ALA A 186 5.94 13.95 -13.81
N MET A 187 5.00 13.60 -12.92
CA MET A 187 5.16 13.93 -11.51
C MET A 187 6.29 13.16 -10.83
N ARG A 188 6.50 11.88 -11.15
CA ARG A 188 7.65 11.13 -10.60
C ARG A 188 8.99 11.72 -11.02
N THR A 189 9.11 12.11 -12.29
CA THR A 189 10.30 12.82 -12.81
C THR A 189 10.52 14.15 -12.10
N TYR A 190 9.47 14.94 -11.88
CA TYR A 190 9.58 16.19 -11.14
C TYR A 190 9.99 15.98 -9.68
N LEU A 191 9.39 15.01 -8.99
CA LEU A 191 9.74 14.72 -7.59
C LEU A 191 11.20 14.30 -7.44
N GLU A 192 11.70 13.44 -8.34
CA GLU A 192 13.10 13.07 -8.41
C GLU A 192 14.01 14.29 -8.65
N ALA A 193 13.70 15.12 -9.64
CA ALA A 193 14.48 16.31 -9.98
C ALA A 193 14.49 17.38 -8.86
N SER A 194 13.40 17.49 -8.11
CA SER A 194 13.27 18.43 -6.98
C SER A 194 13.79 17.88 -5.65
N GLY A 195 14.25 16.62 -5.61
CA GLY A 195 14.72 15.96 -4.39
C GLY A 195 13.62 15.61 -3.39
N GLN A 196 12.35 15.68 -3.80
CA GLN A 196 11.19 15.33 -2.98
C GLN A 196 10.83 13.84 -3.14
N ARG A 197 10.43 13.20 -2.04
CA ARG A 197 9.87 11.85 -2.03
C ARG A 197 8.37 11.92 -1.83
N ASN A 198 7.62 11.13 -2.60
CA ASN A 198 6.21 10.95 -2.35
C ASN A 198 6.00 10.24 -0.99
N LEU A 199 5.36 10.92 -0.06
CA LEU A 199 5.01 10.37 1.24
C LEU A 199 3.68 9.63 1.11
N HIS A 200 3.78 8.33 0.87
CA HIS A 200 2.63 7.46 0.69
C HIS A 200 1.72 7.44 1.93
N VAL A 201 0.50 6.94 1.76
CA VAL A 201 -0.46 6.68 2.83
C VAL A 201 -0.76 5.20 2.82
N THR A 202 -0.52 4.50 3.92
CA THR A 202 -0.83 3.07 4.00
C THR A 202 -2.09 2.82 4.82
N ILE A 203 -2.35 3.66 5.82
CA ILE A 203 -3.62 3.74 6.55
C ILE A 203 -4.32 5.01 6.08
N ASP A 204 -5.31 4.83 5.22
CA ASP A 204 -6.17 5.86 4.68
C ASP A 204 -7.48 5.87 5.50
N ASP A 205 -8.02 7.04 5.77
CA ASP A 205 -9.21 7.19 6.61
C ASP A 205 -9.96 8.50 6.27
N GLN A 206 -11.02 8.77 7.04
CA GLN A 206 -11.92 9.90 6.82
C GLN A 206 -11.99 10.80 8.06
N ASP A 207 -10.92 10.93 8.85
CA ASP A 207 -10.87 11.74 10.07
C ASP A 207 -11.38 13.18 9.85
N TRP A 208 -11.03 13.79 8.71
CA TRP A 208 -11.44 15.13 8.30
C TRP A 208 -12.96 15.31 8.20
N SER A 209 -13.72 14.22 7.96
CA SER A 209 -15.17 14.27 7.80
C SER A 209 -15.90 14.57 9.12
N PHE A 210 -15.22 14.33 10.26
CA PHE A 210 -15.76 14.58 11.60
C PHE A 210 -15.60 16.04 12.05
N GLU A 211 -14.76 16.82 11.38
CA GLU A 211 -14.40 18.16 11.87
C GLU A 211 -15.59 19.12 11.87
N ARG A 212 -16.34 19.18 10.78
CA ARG A 212 -17.51 20.07 10.68
C ARG A 212 -18.58 19.75 11.73
N PRO A 213 -19.08 18.51 11.87
CA PRO A 213 -20.07 18.20 12.91
C PRO A 213 -19.51 18.40 14.32
N TRP A 214 -18.21 18.20 14.55
CA TRP A 214 -17.56 18.51 15.83
C TRP A 214 -17.63 20.01 16.16
N VAL A 215 -17.20 20.87 15.24
CA VAL A 215 -17.21 22.32 15.41
C VAL A 215 -18.64 22.85 15.58
N GLU A 216 -19.59 22.36 14.77
CA GLU A 216 -21.00 22.74 14.88
C GLU A 216 -21.59 22.37 16.25
N SER A 217 -21.27 21.18 16.77
CA SER A 217 -21.72 20.72 18.10
C SER A 217 -21.11 21.56 19.22
N ARG A 218 -19.81 21.89 19.12
CA ARG A 218 -19.14 22.79 20.08
C ARG A 218 -19.78 24.17 20.11
N LEU A 219 -20.04 24.76 18.95
CA LEU A 219 -20.67 26.09 18.84
C LEU A 219 -22.10 26.08 19.39
N ALA A 220 -22.80 24.96 19.28
CA ALA A 220 -24.11 24.74 19.90
C ALA A 220 -24.05 24.46 21.42
N GLY A 221 -22.86 24.22 21.98
CA GLY A 221 -22.69 23.80 23.37
C GLY A 221 -23.18 22.39 23.66
N ASP A 222 -23.32 21.53 22.64
CA ASP A 222 -23.82 20.16 22.76
C ASP A 222 -22.67 19.20 23.08
N SER A 223 -22.29 19.14 24.36
CA SER A 223 -21.23 18.24 24.81
C SER A 223 -21.56 16.76 24.60
N ALA A 224 -22.84 16.38 24.65
CA ALA A 224 -23.25 14.99 24.42
C ALA A 224 -23.08 14.57 22.96
N ALA A 225 -23.30 15.49 22.00
CA ALA A 225 -22.96 15.25 20.60
C ALA A 225 -21.45 15.15 20.39
N MET A 226 -20.66 16.02 21.03
CA MET A 226 -19.19 15.96 20.96
C MET A 226 -18.65 14.63 21.50
N ASP A 227 -19.12 14.18 22.68
CA ASP A 227 -18.69 12.89 23.26
C ASP A 227 -18.98 11.72 22.31
N ARG A 228 -20.16 11.72 21.68
CA ARG A 228 -20.54 10.69 20.69
C ARG A 228 -19.65 10.75 19.45
N LEU A 229 -19.43 11.94 18.90
CA LEU A 229 -18.57 12.15 17.73
C LEU A 229 -17.13 11.72 18.01
N GLY A 230 -16.60 11.95 19.21
CA GLY A 230 -15.26 11.49 19.60
C GLY A 230 -15.15 9.96 19.63
N LEU A 231 -16.19 9.27 20.14
CA LEU A 231 -16.24 7.81 20.10
C LEU A 231 -16.32 7.27 18.67
N GLU A 232 -17.20 7.84 17.83
CA GLU A 232 -17.36 7.44 16.43
C GLU A 232 -16.07 7.72 15.61
N TYR A 233 -15.39 8.83 15.89
CA TYR A 233 -14.09 9.19 15.31
C TYR A 233 -13.04 8.11 15.61
N LEU A 234 -12.90 7.73 16.88
CA LEU A 234 -11.95 6.70 17.30
C LEU A 234 -12.31 5.32 16.73
N GLU A 235 -13.59 4.94 16.74
CA GLU A 235 -14.05 3.67 16.16
C GLU A 235 -13.74 3.59 14.66
N SER A 236 -14.01 4.68 13.92
CA SER A 236 -13.69 4.77 12.49
C SER A 236 -12.19 4.56 12.24
N LEU A 237 -11.33 5.28 12.98
CA LEU A 237 -9.87 5.16 12.86
C LEU A 237 -9.37 3.76 13.24
N HIS A 238 -9.89 3.16 14.31
CA HIS A 238 -9.52 1.80 14.69
C HIS A 238 -9.83 0.80 13.58
N LEU A 239 -11.00 0.94 12.92
CA LEU A 239 -11.37 0.08 11.81
C LEU A 239 -10.45 0.31 10.59
N SER A 240 -10.12 1.56 10.25
CA SER A 240 -9.18 1.87 9.17
C SER A 240 -7.80 1.27 9.42
N VAL A 241 -7.25 1.45 10.62
CA VAL A 241 -5.96 0.86 11.02
C VAL A 241 -5.99 -0.65 10.81
N ARG A 242 -6.96 -1.36 11.40
CA ARG A 242 -7.05 -2.83 11.29
C ARG A 242 -7.24 -3.30 9.85
N HIS A 243 -8.05 -2.60 9.07
CA HIS A 243 -8.30 -2.93 7.66
C HIS A 243 -7.02 -2.83 6.83
N HIS A 244 -6.30 -1.72 6.97
CA HIS A 244 -5.10 -1.44 6.19
C HIS A 244 -3.90 -2.27 6.63
N GLU A 245 -3.73 -2.52 7.94
CA GLU A 245 -2.76 -3.49 8.47
C GLU A 245 -2.96 -4.88 7.84
N HIS A 246 -4.19 -5.40 7.92
CA HIS A 246 -4.52 -6.71 7.37
C HIS A 246 -4.24 -6.78 5.86
N THR A 247 -4.59 -5.72 5.13
CA THR A 247 -4.40 -5.66 3.68
C THR A 247 -2.92 -5.62 3.31
N GLY A 248 -2.12 -4.76 3.97
CA GLY A 248 -0.68 -4.67 3.80
C GLY A 248 0.02 -5.99 4.11
N ASP A 249 -0.29 -6.60 5.26
CA ASP A 249 0.36 -7.83 5.70
C ASP A 249 0.09 -9.00 4.76
N ARG A 250 -1.15 -9.14 4.29
CA ARG A 250 -1.52 -10.17 3.32
C ARG A 250 -0.84 -9.95 1.96
N LEU A 251 -0.64 -8.69 1.56
CA LEU A 251 0.10 -8.37 0.33
C LEU A 251 1.59 -8.66 0.46
N ALA A 252 2.19 -8.39 1.61
CA ALA A 252 3.62 -8.56 1.84
C ALA A 252 4.00 -9.97 2.29
N GLY A 253 3.06 -10.74 2.85
CA GLY A 253 3.33 -12.02 3.52
C GLY A 253 4.06 -11.87 4.86
N ARG A 254 4.04 -10.67 5.46
CA ARG A 254 4.71 -10.31 6.73
C ARG A 254 4.08 -9.04 7.30
N VAL A 255 4.39 -8.72 8.56
CA VAL A 255 4.05 -7.41 9.15
C VAL A 255 4.64 -6.28 8.31
N THR A 256 3.80 -5.36 7.84
CA THR A 256 4.22 -4.17 7.09
C THR A 256 4.31 -2.93 7.98
N PRO A 257 5.31 -2.07 7.75
CA PRO A 257 5.33 -0.74 8.35
C PRO A 257 4.19 0.13 7.79
N GLN A 258 3.77 1.13 8.54
CA GLN A 258 2.60 1.95 8.24
C GLN A 258 2.91 3.45 8.24
N ILE A 259 2.16 4.20 7.45
CA ILE A 259 2.09 5.65 7.40
C ILE A 259 0.61 6.01 7.59
N LEU A 260 0.30 6.57 8.76
CA LEU A 260 -1.03 7.05 9.11
C LEU A 260 -1.23 8.47 8.59
N LEU A 261 -2.28 8.65 7.79
CA LEU A 261 -2.79 9.95 7.39
C LEU A 261 -3.68 10.49 8.51
N LEU A 262 -3.52 11.75 8.89
CA LEU A 262 -4.43 12.51 9.73
C LEU A 262 -4.50 13.93 9.17
N HIS A 263 -5.48 14.72 9.59
CA HIS A 263 -5.58 16.14 9.24
C HIS A 263 -5.48 17.00 10.51
N ALA A 264 -4.79 18.15 10.42
CA ALA A 264 -4.66 19.06 11.57
C ALA A 264 -5.99 19.77 11.85
N ASN A 265 -6.78 19.27 12.80
CA ASN A 265 -8.15 19.73 13.06
C ASN A 265 -8.53 19.65 14.56
N GLU A 266 -9.66 20.23 14.95
CA GLU A 266 -10.07 20.31 16.36
C GLU A 266 -10.51 18.95 16.92
N VAL A 267 -11.22 18.14 16.12
CA VAL A 267 -11.64 16.79 16.55
C VAL A 267 -10.42 15.90 16.82
N GLY A 268 -9.37 16.01 16.01
CA GLY A 268 -8.11 15.32 16.23
C GLY A 268 -7.41 15.79 17.51
N ALA A 269 -7.39 17.11 17.75
CA ALA A 269 -6.78 17.68 18.96
C ALA A 269 -7.40 17.12 20.25
N ALA A 270 -8.71 16.86 20.23
CA ALA A 270 -9.43 16.27 21.35
C ALA A 270 -9.22 14.75 21.51
N ASN A 271 -8.95 14.02 20.42
CA ASN A 271 -9.04 12.54 20.41
C ASN A 271 -7.72 11.81 20.12
N TRP A 272 -6.68 12.47 19.62
CA TRP A 272 -5.41 11.82 19.27
C TRP A 272 -4.70 11.16 20.46
N ASP A 273 -4.89 11.65 21.68
CA ASP A 273 -4.27 11.05 22.87
C ASP A 273 -4.75 9.60 23.07
N ALA A 274 -6.06 9.38 22.95
CA ALA A 274 -6.67 8.07 23.03
C ALA A 274 -6.29 7.18 21.84
N LEU A 275 -6.24 7.74 20.63
CA LEU A 275 -5.80 7.04 19.43
C LEU A 275 -4.37 6.51 19.57
N PHE A 276 -3.43 7.37 19.98
CA PHE A 276 -2.02 7.00 20.07
C PHE A 276 -1.75 6.06 21.24
N ALA A 277 -2.47 6.22 22.37
CA ALA A 277 -2.44 5.25 23.46
C ALA A 277 -2.89 3.85 22.97
N TRP A 278 -4.02 3.79 22.27
CA TRP A 278 -4.52 2.54 21.72
C TRP A 278 -3.57 1.92 20.69
N LEU A 279 -2.97 2.72 19.80
CA LEU A 279 -1.98 2.23 18.83
C LEU A 279 -0.77 1.60 19.54
N ALA A 280 -0.22 2.27 20.57
CA ALA A 280 0.89 1.76 21.35
C ALA A 280 0.52 0.46 22.10
N GLU A 281 -0.63 0.44 22.76
CA GLU A 281 -1.15 -0.74 23.47
C GLU A 281 -1.43 -1.93 22.55
N THR A 282 -1.76 -1.64 21.29
CA THR A 282 -2.05 -2.67 20.27
C THR A 282 -0.85 -3.06 19.41
N GLY A 283 0.37 -2.70 19.85
CA GLY A 283 1.60 -3.20 19.28
C GLY A 283 2.23 -2.31 18.20
N HIS A 284 1.87 -1.02 18.13
CA HIS A 284 2.58 -0.07 17.28
C HIS A 284 3.73 0.60 18.05
N HIS A 285 4.79 0.94 17.33
CA HIS A 285 5.73 1.95 17.80
C HIS A 285 5.84 3.08 16.77
N PHE A 286 6.06 4.29 17.26
CA PHE A 286 6.17 5.46 16.40
C PHE A 286 7.62 5.65 15.92
N VAL A 287 7.79 5.82 14.62
CA VAL A 287 9.10 6.06 13.99
C VAL A 287 9.00 7.20 12.95
N PRO A 288 10.12 7.88 12.66
CA PRO A 288 10.16 8.88 11.59
C PRO A 288 9.80 8.30 10.21
N ALA A 289 9.26 9.15 9.34
CA ALA A 289 8.83 8.75 7.99
C ALA A 289 9.93 8.09 7.15
N GLU A 290 11.19 8.52 7.28
CA GLU A 290 12.31 7.91 6.56
C GLU A 290 12.54 6.44 6.92
N ALA A 291 12.26 6.04 8.17
CA ALA A 291 12.43 4.66 8.62
C ALA A 291 11.40 3.75 7.95
N ILE A 292 10.16 4.22 7.82
CA ILE A 292 9.10 3.51 7.09
C ILE A 292 9.45 3.39 5.61
N LEU A 293 9.83 4.52 4.98
CA LEU A 293 10.13 4.59 3.56
C LEU A 293 11.45 3.90 3.15
N ALA A 294 12.21 3.36 4.10
CA ALA A 294 13.37 2.50 3.85
C ALA A 294 12.98 1.03 3.63
N ASP A 295 11.76 0.63 3.99
CA ASP A 295 11.28 -0.73 3.75
C ASP A 295 11.22 -1.03 2.23
N PRO A 296 11.72 -2.20 1.78
CA PRO A 296 11.74 -2.58 0.36
C PRO A 296 10.37 -2.51 -0.34
N ILE A 297 9.27 -2.61 0.40
CA ILE A 297 7.93 -2.50 -0.17
C ILE A 297 7.72 -1.14 -0.86
N PHE A 298 8.34 -0.06 -0.37
CA PHE A 298 8.24 1.28 -0.95
C PHE A 298 9.28 1.58 -2.03
N ALA A 299 10.24 0.69 -2.28
CA ALA A 299 11.33 0.91 -3.24
C ALA A 299 10.81 1.07 -4.69
N THR A 300 9.73 0.35 -5.02
CA THR A 300 9.09 0.43 -6.34
C THR A 300 7.61 0.78 -6.18
N PRO A 301 7.26 2.07 -6.10
CA PRO A 301 5.87 2.50 -5.94
C PRO A 301 4.99 1.99 -7.09
N PRO A 302 3.80 1.44 -6.79
CA PRO A 302 2.93 0.83 -7.80
C PRO A 302 2.61 1.85 -8.89
N ALA A 303 2.70 1.43 -10.13
CA ALA A 303 2.30 2.23 -11.28
C ALA A 303 0.76 2.21 -11.42
N TYR A 304 0.04 2.69 -10.40
CA TYR A 304 -1.41 2.84 -10.46
C TYR A 304 -1.77 4.11 -11.24
N VAL A 305 -2.83 4.07 -12.04
CA VAL A 305 -3.42 5.26 -12.69
C VAL A 305 -4.92 5.16 -12.50
N GLY A 306 -5.55 6.28 -12.18
CA GLY A 306 -6.97 6.34 -11.91
C GLY A 306 -7.42 7.77 -11.66
N THR A 307 -8.72 7.99 -11.73
CA THR A 307 -9.32 9.29 -11.43
C THR A 307 -9.47 9.53 -9.92
N HIS A 308 -9.45 8.44 -9.13
CA HIS A 308 -9.48 8.44 -7.68
C HIS A 308 -8.07 8.16 -7.11
N GLY A 309 -7.80 8.68 -5.91
CA GLY A 309 -6.54 8.49 -5.19
C GLY A 309 -6.72 7.57 -3.99
N PRO A 310 -6.60 6.25 -4.14
CA PRO A 310 -6.68 5.34 -2.99
C PRO A 310 -5.32 5.25 -2.27
N GLY A 311 -5.32 4.77 -1.03
CA GLY A 311 -4.12 4.42 -0.28
C GLY A 311 -3.18 3.41 -0.99
N TYR A 312 -1.95 3.33 -0.49
CA TYR A 312 -0.84 2.58 -1.09
C TYR A 312 -1.14 1.09 -1.28
N TRP A 313 -1.76 0.45 -0.28
CA TRP A 313 -2.10 -0.97 -0.34
C TRP A 313 -3.12 -1.27 -1.44
N ASP A 314 -4.13 -0.43 -1.60
CA ASP A 314 -5.15 -0.59 -2.64
C ASP A 314 -4.56 -0.41 -4.04
N ARG A 315 -3.63 0.53 -4.22
CA ARG A 315 -2.89 0.69 -5.48
C ARG A 315 -2.06 -0.54 -5.81
N LEU A 316 -1.33 -1.07 -4.83
CA LEU A 316 -0.51 -2.26 -5.02
C LEU A 316 -1.37 -3.48 -5.36
N LEU A 317 -2.49 -3.64 -4.66
CA LEU A 317 -3.47 -4.70 -4.92
C LEU A 317 -4.07 -4.57 -6.34
N ALA A 318 -4.46 -3.37 -6.76
CA ALA A 318 -5.00 -3.10 -8.09
C ALA A 318 -3.99 -3.46 -9.20
N VAL A 319 -2.75 -3.00 -9.07
CA VAL A 319 -1.68 -3.30 -10.04
C VAL A 319 -1.41 -4.80 -10.11
N ARG A 320 -1.35 -5.51 -8.96
CA ARG A 320 -1.15 -6.96 -8.91
C ARG A 320 -2.32 -7.73 -9.53
N ARG A 321 -3.56 -7.33 -9.24
CA ARG A 321 -4.77 -7.92 -9.86
C ARG A 321 -4.75 -7.76 -11.38
N GLY A 322 -4.40 -6.57 -11.87
CA GLY A 322 -4.27 -6.30 -13.30
C GLY A 322 -3.14 -7.11 -13.97
N ALA A 323 -1.99 -7.24 -13.31
CA ALA A 323 -0.90 -8.09 -13.80
C ALA A 323 -1.32 -9.57 -13.88
N LYS A 324 -1.96 -10.10 -12.83
CA LYS A 324 -2.48 -11.48 -12.81
C LYS A 324 -3.54 -11.72 -13.89
N ALA A 325 -4.44 -10.77 -14.12
CA ALA A 325 -5.44 -10.86 -15.17
C ALA A 325 -4.80 -10.93 -16.57
N ARG A 326 -3.79 -10.08 -16.83
CA ARG A 326 -3.03 -10.11 -18.09
C ARG A 326 -2.31 -11.43 -18.29
N ALA A 327 -1.59 -11.92 -17.27
CA ALA A 327 -0.91 -13.21 -17.35
C ALA A 327 -1.89 -14.34 -17.69
N ALA A 328 -3.02 -14.41 -16.99
CA ALA A 328 -4.04 -15.43 -17.26
C ALA A 328 -4.66 -15.33 -18.67
N ALA A 329 -4.73 -14.13 -19.26
CA ALA A 329 -5.13 -13.97 -20.65
C ALA A 329 -4.07 -14.47 -21.64
N HIS A 330 -2.79 -14.20 -21.37
CA HIS A 330 -1.69 -14.78 -22.16
C HIS A 330 -1.72 -16.30 -22.11
N ASP A 331 -1.82 -16.89 -20.92
CA ASP A 331 -1.87 -18.34 -20.73
C ASP A 331 -3.05 -18.96 -21.50
N LEU A 332 -4.24 -18.35 -21.39
CA LEU A 332 -5.44 -18.81 -22.10
C LEU A 332 -5.23 -18.83 -23.63
N LEU A 333 -4.64 -17.78 -24.20
CA LEU A 333 -4.40 -17.70 -25.64
C LEU A 333 -3.28 -18.64 -26.11
N GLN A 334 -2.28 -18.89 -25.27
CA GLN A 334 -1.24 -19.89 -25.54
C GLN A 334 -1.83 -21.31 -25.52
N GLU A 335 -2.63 -21.66 -24.51
CA GLU A 335 -3.32 -22.94 -24.44
C GLU A 335 -4.26 -23.17 -25.63
N GLN A 336 -5.02 -22.13 -26.01
CA GLN A 336 -5.88 -22.15 -27.18
C GLN A 336 -5.07 -22.37 -28.46
N THR A 337 -3.96 -21.64 -28.65
CA THR A 337 -3.09 -21.80 -29.83
C THR A 337 -2.48 -23.21 -29.88
N ALA A 338 -2.01 -23.73 -28.75
CA ALA A 338 -1.48 -25.09 -28.68
C ALA A 338 -2.55 -26.15 -29.00
N ALA A 339 -3.82 -25.90 -28.65
CA ALA A 339 -4.94 -26.78 -28.99
C ALA A 339 -5.26 -26.79 -30.47
N TRP A 340 -5.22 -25.62 -31.10
CA TRP A 340 -5.30 -25.52 -32.55
C TRP A 340 -4.20 -26.34 -33.24
N ASN A 341 -2.94 -26.09 -32.87
CA ASN A 341 -1.79 -26.62 -33.59
C ASN A 341 -1.66 -28.16 -33.49
N ARG A 342 -2.24 -28.77 -32.45
CA ARG A 342 -2.34 -30.23 -32.30
C ARG A 342 -3.63 -30.84 -32.88
N GLY A 343 -4.50 -30.05 -33.52
CA GLY A 343 -5.74 -30.53 -34.15
C GLY A 343 -6.92 -30.75 -33.18
N ASP A 344 -6.85 -30.23 -31.96
CA ASP A 344 -7.82 -30.49 -30.89
C ASP A 344 -8.85 -29.35 -30.79
N LEU A 345 -9.82 -29.37 -31.70
CA LEU A 345 -10.91 -28.38 -31.73
C LEU A 345 -11.77 -28.34 -30.45
N PRO A 346 -12.12 -29.47 -29.80
CA PRO A 346 -12.82 -29.43 -28.52
C PRO A 346 -12.06 -28.66 -27.45
N ALA A 347 -10.74 -28.88 -27.31
CA ALA A 347 -9.95 -28.10 -26.36
C ALA A 347 -9.79 -26.64 -26.79
N PHE A 348 -9.61 -26.36 -28.08
CA PHE A 348 -9.55 -25.00 -28.63
C PHE A 348 -10.80 -24.19 -28.28
N CYS A 349 -12.00 -24.80 -28.41
CA CYS A 349 -13.26 -24.16 -28.09
C CYS A 349 -13.61 -24.18 -26.59
N SER A 350 -12.88 -24.91 -25.75
CA SER A 350 -13.20 -25.07 -24.32
C SER A 350 -13.12 -23.77 -23.51
N VAL A 351 -12.32 -22.82 -24.00
CA VAL A 351 -12.10 -21.49 -23.37
C VAL A 351 -13.26 -20.50 -23.62
N TYR A 352 -14.17 -20.81 -24.55
CA TYR A 352 -15.39 -20.02 -24.74
C TYR A 352 -16.36 -20.28 -23.59
N ALA A 353 -17.10 -19.25 -23.19
CA ALA A 353 -18.24 -19.38 -22.29
C ALA A 353 -19.39 -20.14 -22.97
N GLU A 354 -20.26 -20.78 -22.17
CA GLU A 354 -21.42 -21.51 -22.71
C GLU A 354 -22.35 -20.59 -23.52
N ASP A 355 -22.42 -19.31 -23.13
CA ASP A 355 -23.21 -18.23 -23.72
C ASP A 355 -22.39 -17.34 -24.69
N ALA A 356 -21.20 -17.79 -25.12
CA ALA A 356 -20.30 -16.96 -25.92
C ALA A 356 -20.91 -16.54 -27.27
N THR A 357 -20.59 -15.33 -27.74
CA THR A 357 -20.99 -14.86 -29.07
C THR A 357 -19.79 -14.73 -29.99
N PHE A 358 -19.83 -15.41 -31.13
CA PHE A 358 -18.83 -15.33 -32.18
C PHE A 358 -19.36 -14.53 -33.37
N VAL A 359 -18.63 -13.51 -33.79
CA VAL A 359 -18.96 -12.60 -34.89
C VAL A 359 -17.99 -12.83 -36.03
N SER A 360 -18.54 -12.99 -37.23
CA SER A 360 -17.75 -13.17 -38.46
C SER A 360 -18.41 -12.44 -39.62
N PRO A 361 -17.73 -12.26 -40.76
CA PRO A 361 -18.35 -11.73 -41.98
C PRO A 361 -19.60 -12.51 -42.43
N SER A 362 -19.69 -13.80 -42.07
CA SER A 362 -20.84 -14.66 -42.39
C SER A 362 -22.00 -14.59 -41.41
N GLY A 363 -21.91 -13.75 -40.36
CA GLY A 363 -22.93 -13.59 -39.33
C GLY A 363 -22.50 -14.02 -37.93
N LEU A 364 -23.50 -14.11 -37.04
CA LEU A 364 -23.36 -14.42 -35.62
C LEU A 364 -23.49 -15.92 -35.34
N THR A 365 -22.75 -16.42 -34.36
CA THR A 365 -22.89 -17.78 -33.80
C THR A 365 -22.94 -17.67 -32.28
N HIS A 366 -23.95 -18.28 -31.65
CA HIS A 366 -24.17 -18.17 -30.21
C HIS A 366 -23.93 -19.49 -29.49
N GLY A 367 -23.22 -19.45 -28.39
CA GLY A 367 -22.91 -20.58 -27.55
C GLY A 367 -21.76 -21.46 -28.06
N ARG A 368 -21.01 -22.00 -27.09
CA ARG A 368 -19.77 -22.73 -27.34
C ARG A 368 -19.93 -23.93 -28.27
N GLU A 369 -21.01 -24.70 -28.12
CA GLU A 369 -21.25 -25.88 -28.96
C GLU A 369 -21.42 -25.51 -30.44
N GLN A 370 -22.09 -24.40 -30.72
CA GLN A 370 -22.32 -23.93 -32.07
C GLN A 370 -21.05 -23.31 -32.67
N VAL A 371 -20.24 -22.64 -31.84
CA VAL A 371 -18.89 -22.21 -32.22
C VAL A 371 -18.02 -23.42 -32.60
N LEU A 372 -18.03 -24.49 -31.79
CA LEU A 372 -17.29 -25.72 -32.10
C LEU A 372 -17.80 -26.39 -33.39
N ALA A 373 -19.11 -26.49 -33.58
CA ALA A 373 -19.70 -27.03 -34.81
C ALA A 373 -19.28 -26.23 -36.05
N ARG A 374 -19.21 -24.90 -35.93
CA ARG A 374 -18.71 -24.01 -36.98
C ARG A 374 -17.25 -24.30 -37.31
N TYR A 375 -16.37 -24.40 -36.31
CA TYR A 375 -14.95 -24.72 -36.55
C TYR A 375 -14.78 -26.09 -37.22
N ARG A 376 -15.50 -27.12 -36.76
CA ARG A 376 -15.47 -28.46 -37.38
C ARG A 376 -15.90 -28.44 -38.85
N LYS A 377 -16.92 -27.65 -39.19
CA LYS A 377 -17.38 -27.51 -40.58
C LYS A 377 -16.35 -26.80 -41.46
N ARG A 378 -15.65 -25.79 -40.93
CA ARG A 378 -14.67 -24.99 -41.68
C ARG A 378 -13.31 -25.68 -41.79
N TYR A 379 -12.94 -26.46 -40.78
CA TYR A 379 -11.64 -27.11 -40.63
C TYR A 379 -11.87 -28.60 -40.33
N PRO A 380 -12.10 -29.43 -41.36
CA PRO A 380 -12.44 -30.85 -41.19
C PRO A 380 -11.25 -31.72 -40.74
N ASP A 381 -10.02 -31.28 -40.99
CA ASP A 381 -8.78 -31.99 -40.65
C ASP A 381 -7.63 -31.02 -40.30
N GLN A 382 -6.53 -31.57 -39.79
CA GLN A 382 -5.37 -30.78 -39.35
C GLN A 382 -4.65 -30.07 -40.52
N THR A 383 -4.70 -30.63 -41.73
CA THR A 383 -4.14 -30.00 -42.92
C THR A 383 -4.90 -28.71 -43.26
N ALA A 384 -6.23 -28.72 -43.14
CA ALA A 384 -7.07 -27.55 -43.35
C ALA A 384 -6.85 -26.46 -42.28
N MET A 385 -6.50 -26.85 -41.05
CA MET A 385 -6.27 -25.95 -39.91
C MET A 385 -4.99 -25.12 -40.05
N GLY A 386 -3.92 -25.68 -40.62
CA GLY A 386 -2.60 -25.03 -40.62
C GLY A 386 -2.04 -24.81 -39.21
N GLN A 387 -0.96 -24.04 -39.12
CA GLN A 387 -0.34 -23.65 -37.85
C GLN A 387 -0.74 -22.23 -37.48
N LEU A 388 -1.38 -22.08 -36.33
CA LEU A 388 -1.82 -20.82 -35.74
C LEU A 388 -0.72 -20.17 -34.92
N SER A 389 -0.57 -18.86 -35.11
CA SER A 389 0.10 -17.95 -34.18
C SER A 389 -0.82 -16.79 -33.83
N LEU A 390 -0.77 -16.34 -32.58
CA LEU A 390 -1.45 -15.15 -32.08
C LEU A 390 -0.43 -14.10 -31.61
N GLU A 391 -0.47 -12.93 -32.22
CA GLU A 391 0.27 -11.75 -31.77
C GLU A 391 -0.70 -10.83 -31.03
N ILE A 392 -0.50 -10.67 -29.72
CA ILE A 392 -1.33 -9.76 -28.91
C ILE A 392 -0.88 -8.33 -29.15
N LEU A 393 -1.77 -7.50 -29.69
CA LEU A 393 -1.51 -6.10 -29.99
C LEU A 393 -1.89 -5.20 -28.81
N GLU A 394 -2.98 -5.52 -28.10
CA GLU A 394 -3.45 -4.74 -26.97
C GLU A 394 -4.25 -5.61 -25.98
N ILE A 395 -4.08 -5.35 -24.67
CA ILE A 395 -4.98 -5.85 -23.62
C ILE A 395 -5.49 -4.66 -22.81
N ARG A 396 -6.81 -4.45 -22.82
CA ARG A 396 -7.50 -3.47 -21.98
C ARG A 396 -8.20 -4.16 -20.83
N GLN A 397 -8.16 -3.53 -19.66
CA GLN A 397 -8.81 -4.03 -18.45
C GLN A 397 -10.09 -3.25 -18.20
N ALA A 398 -11.16 -3.96 -17.85
CA ALA A 398 -12.37 -3.36 -17.30
C ALA A 398 -12.34 -3.51 -15.78
N THR A 399 -12.14 -2.40 -15.08
CA THR A 399 -12.18 -2.29 -13.61
C THR A 399 -13.17 -1.20 -13.22
N GLY A 400 -13.73 -1.30 -12.01
CA GLY A 400 -14.59 -0.28 -11.43
C GLY A 400 -14.01 0.28 -10.13
N MET A 401 -14.82 1.07 -9.46
CA MET A 401 -14.60 1.47 -8.08
C MET A 401 -15.63 0.77 -7.19
N GLU A 402 -15.24 0.44 -5.97
CA GLU A 402 -16.11 -0.03 -4.92
C GLU A 402 -15.94 0.86 -3.69
N VAL A 403 -16.99 1.03 -2.90
CA VAL A 403 -16.93 1.78 -1.64
C VAL A 403 -16.64 0.78 -0.52
N SER A 404 -15.64 1.07 0.29
CA SER A 404 -15.28 0.29 1.47
C SER A 404 -16.43 0.36 2.49
N MET A 405 -16.42 -0.53 3.50
CA MET A 405 -17.36 -0.42 4.62
C MET A 405 -17.16 0.87 5.43
N LEU A 406 -16.01 1.52 5.27
CA LEU A 406 -15.62 2.76 5.95
C LEU A 406 -15.88 4.01 5.08
N GLY A 407 -16.43 3.83 3.87
CA GLY A 407 -16.81 4.92 2.96
C GLY A 407 -15.75 5.29 1.91
N ASP A 408 -14.56 4.68 1.95
CA ASP A 408 -13.47 5.00 1.02
C ASP A 408 -13.72 4.37 -0.36
N ALA A 409 -13.45 5.12 -1.43
CA ALA A 409 -13.52 4.55 -2.77
C ALA A 409 -12.20 3.82 -3.08
N ARG A 410 -12.28 2.52 -3.39
CA ARG A 410 -11.11 1.70 -3.75
C ARG A 410 -11.27 1.00 -5.10
N PRO A 411 -10.17 0.65 -5.79
CA PRO A 411 -10.24 -0.08 -7.04
C PRO A 411 -10.86 -1.46 -6.85
N SER A 412 -11.85 -1.80 -7.68
CA SER A 412 -12.50 -3.10 -7.62
C SER A 412 -11.62 -4.23 -8.17
N ARG A 413 -12.18 -5.45 -8.26
CA ARG A 413 -11.58 -6.53 -9.05
C ARG A 413 -11.58 -6.20 -10.55
N VAL A 414 -10.77 -6.93 -11.32
CA VAL A 414 -10.89 -6.90 -12.79
C VAL A 414 -12.16 -7.65 -13.19
N HIS A 415 -13.10 -6.95 -13.84
CA HIS A 415 -14.40 -7.46 -14.26
C HIS A 415 -14.37 -8.06 -15.67
N GLY A 416 -13.43 -7.64 -16.50
CA GLY A 416 -13.30 -8.10 -17.88
C GLY A 416 -11.97 -7.70 -18.50
N LEU A 417 -11.63 -8.35 -19.61
CA LEU A 417 -10.52 -7.99 -20.47
C LEU A 417 -11.03 -7.85 -21.90
N THR A 418 -10.48 -6.91 -22.63
CA THR A 418 -10.60 -6.82 -24.08
C THR A 418 -9.22 -7.05 -24.67
N ILE A 419 -9.09 -7.99 -25.60
CA ILE A 419 -7.84 -8.34 -26.24
C ILE A 419 -7.99 -8.10 -27.74
N THR A 420 -7.12 -7.26 -28.29
CA THR A 420 -6.94 -7.13 -29.73
C THR A 420 -5.71 -7.93 -30.11
N ALA A 421 -5.85 -8.88 -31.03
CA ALA A 421 -4.75 -9.72 -31.49
C ALA A 421 -4.79 -9.90 -33.01
N ARG A 422 -3.62 -10.18 -33.60
CA ARG A 422 -3.49 -10.66 -34.96
C ARG A 422 -3.35 -12.17 -34.94
N TRP A 423 -4.19 -12.85 -35.72
CA TRP A 423 -4.06 -14.28 -35.94
C TRP A 423 -3.40 -14.52 -37.30
N THR A 424 -2.56 -15.55 -37.37
CA THR A 424 -1.93 -15.99 -38.62
C THR A 424 -1.99 -17.51 -38.69
N LEU A 425 -2.51 -18.04 -39.80
CA LEU A 425 -2.48 -19.45 -40.15
C LEU A 425 -1.46 -19.65 -41.26
N THR A 426 -0.43 -20.44 -40.99
CA THR A 426 0.58 -20.82 -41.97
C THR A 426 0.33 -22.24 -42.46
N TYR A 427 0.66 -22.48 -43.73
CA TYR A 427 0.45 -23.77 -44.39
C TYR A 427 1.72 -24.17 -45.16
N PRO A 428 1.98 -25.47 -45.34
CA PRO A 428 3.10 -25.92 -46.18
C PRO A 428 2.90 -25.58 -47.66
N ASP A 429 1.68 -25.76 -48.19
CA ASP A 429 1.41 -25.79 -49.63
C ASP A 429 0.48 -24.67 -50.12
N ARG A 430 0.22 -23.64 -49.30
CA ARG A 430 -0.57 -22.47 -49.69
C ARG A 430 -0.17 -21.21 -48.91
N GLU A 431 -0.60 -20.06 -49.42
CA GLU A 431 -0.36 -18.77 -48.77
C GLU A 431 -0.92 -18.72 -47.34
N ALA A 432 -0.20 -18.02 -46.47
CA ALA A 432 -0.65 -17.77 -45.10
C ALA A 432 -1.93 -16.92 -45.09
N ALA A 433 -2.85 -17.25 -44.19
CA ALA A 433 -4.02 -16.43 -43.92
C ALA A 433 -3.78 -15.61 -42.64
N THR A 434 -4.22 -14.36 -42.60
CA THR A 434 -4.11 -13.53 -41.40
C THR A 434 -5.28 -12.57 -41.29
N GLY A 435 -5.60 -12.19 -40.05
CA GLY A 435 -6.67 -11.25 -39.75
C GLY A 435 -6.55 -10.71 -38.34
N LEU A 436 -7.50 -9.85 -37.96
CA LEU A 436 -7.60 -9.31 -36.61
C LEU A 436 -8.72 -10.00 -35.86
N THR A 437 -8.51 -10.19 -34.55
CA THR A 437 -9.54 -10.65 -33.63
C THR A 437 -9.66 -9.69 -32.45
N LEU A 438 -10.90 -9.49 -32.02
CA LEU A 438 -11.26 -8.83 -30.77
C LEU A 438 -11.92 -9.84 -29.85
N LEU A 439 -11.27 -10.13 -28.73
CA LEU A 439 -11.79 -11.04 -27.72
C LEU A 439 -12.22 -10.26 -26.49
N VAL A 440 -13.42 -10.55 -25.97
CA VAL A 440 -13.88 -10.07 -24.67
C VAL A 440 -13.88 -11.26 -23.72
N LEU A 441 -13.10 -11.15 -22.65
CA LEU A 441 -12.99 -12.18 -21.64
C LEU A 441 -13.64 -11.72 -20.33
N ARG A 442 -14.30 -12.65 -19.65
CA ARG A 442 -14.88 -12.46 -18.32
C ARG A 442 -14.27 -13.48 -17.34
N PRO A 443 -13.98 -13.13 -16.08
CA PRO A 443 -13.60 -14.11 -15.09
C PRO A 443 -14.80 -15.02 -14.78
N GLY A 444 -14.59 -16.34 -14.84
CA GLY A 444 -15.56 -17.35 -14.44
C GLY A 444 -15.05 -18.23 -13.29
N PRO A 445 -15.87 -19.18 -12.80
CA PRO A 445 -15.50 -20.06 -11.69
C PRO A 445 -14.26 -20.93 -11.95
N ARG A 446 -14.00 -21.25 -13.24
CA ARG A 446 -12.89 -22.10 -13.71
C ARG A 446 -11.83 -21.30 -14.48
N GLY A 447 -11.66 -20.02 -14.14
CA GLY A 447 -10.74 -19.10 -14.82
C GLY A 447 -11.43 -18.22 -15.85
N TRP A 448 -10.63 -17.51 -16.65
CA TRP A 448 -11.14 -16.60 -17.68
C TRP A 448 -11.81 -17.36 -18.81
N ARG A 449 -12.86 -16.77 -19.39
CA ARG A 449 -13.59 -17.33 -20.53
C ARG A 449 -13.87 -16.25 -21.57
N ILE A 450 -13.77 -16.62 -22.85
CA ILE A 450 -14.13 -15.77 -23.97
C ILE A 450 -15.67 -15.70 -24.02
N VAL A 451 -16.23 -14.53 -23.79
CA VAL A 451 -17.68 -14.27 -23.88
C VAL A 451 -18.07 -13.65 -25.22
N GLN A 452 -17.15 -12.93 -25.87
CA GLN A 452 -17.33 -12.45 -27.23
C GLN A 452 -16.03 -12.60 -28.02
N ASP A 453 -16.16 -12.96 -29.29
CA ASP A 453 -15.07 -13.07 -30.24
C ASP A 453 -15.54 -12.48 -31.56
N ALA A 454 -14.89 -11.42 -32.01
CA ALA A 454 -15.07 -10.88 -33.35
C ALA A 454 -13.80 -11.11 -34.15
N SER A 455 -13.82 -12.11 -35.01
CA SER A 455 -12.69 -12.50 -35.86
C SER A 455 -13.02 -12.20 -37.32
N MET A 456 -12.25 -11.28 -37.92
CA MET A 456 -12.40 -10.85 -39.32
C MET A 456 -11.28 -11.39 -40.20
#